data_AF-A0AAU5DR26-F1
#
_entry.id   AF-A0AAU5DR26-F1
#
_cell.length_a   1.000
_cell.length_b   1.000
_cell.length_c   1.000
_cell.angle_alpha   90.00
_cell.angle_beta   90.00
_cell.angle_gamma   90.00
#
_symmetry.space_group_name_H-M   'P 1'
#
loop_
_entity.id
_entity.type
_entity.pdbx_description
1 polymer ?
#
loop_
_entity_poly.entity_id
_entity_poly.type
_entity_poly.pdbx_seq_one_letter_code
_entity_poly.pdbx_strand_id
1 'polypeptide(L)'
;MSIQDAAHTLCGNEYVGTDHVFRLNGPRVEAFSGVDEEVFRLLARGDIEEYRALVHASRHVRPRLTFDKDWGGPVSFHADGSVLALRLLPGQDEEPRPGSPR
;
A
#
# COMPACT_ATOMS: atom_id res chain seq x y z
N MET A 1 -5.34 22.40 -1.70
CA MET A 1 -5.65 20.97 -1.90
C MET A 1 -5.37 20.27 -0.58
N SER A 2 -6.40 19.71 0.07
CA SER A 2 -6.17 18.80 1.20
C SER A 2 -5.89 17.44 0.59
N ILE A 3 -4.69 16.90 0.80
CA ILE A 3 -4.43 15.48 0.59
C ILE A 3 -5.27 14.77 1.66
N GLN A 4 -6.22 13.93 1.25
CA GLN A 4 -6.92 13.08 2.20
C GLN A 4 -6.04 11.86 2.43
N ASP A 5 -5.77 11.56 3.69
CA ASP A 5 -5.13 10.30 4.05
C ASP A 5 -6.05 9.15 3.63
N ALA A 6 -5.48 8.15 2.95
CA ALA A 6 -6.14 6.90 2.61
C ALA A 6 -5.91 5.88 3.71
N ALA A 7 -6.95 5.15 4.08
CA ALA A 7 -6.89 4.05 5.03
C ALA A 7 -7.18 2.73 4.31
N HIS A 8 -6.29 1.75 4.44
CA HIS A 8 -6.45 0.41 3.87
C HIS A 8 -6.14 -0.66 4.90
N THR A 9 -6.90 -1.75 4.87
CA THR A 9 -6.55 -2.97 5.62
C THR A 9 -5.64 -3.84 4.77
N LEU A 10 -4.41 -4.09 5.25
CA LEU A 10 -3.43 -4.95 4.59
C LEU A 10 -2.98 -6.04 5.57
N CYS A 11 -3.02 -7.30 5.15
CA CYS A 11 -2.62 -8.46 5.94
C CYS A 11 -3.28 -8.49 7.33
N GLY A 12 -4.52 -7.99 7.42
CA GLY A 12 -5.31 -7.94 8.65
C GLY A 12 -5.05 -6.73 9.57
N ASN A 13 -4.15 -5.81 9.21
CA ASN A 13 -3.89 -4.58 9.98
C ASN A 13 -4.28 -3.32 9.20
N GLU A 14 -4.61 -2.24 9.91
CA GLU A 14 -4.99 -0.96 9.30
C GLU A 14 -3.77 -0.07 9.07
N TYR A 15 -3.67 0.49 7.86
CA TYR A 15 -2.59 1.36 7.44
C TYR A 15 -3.14 2.68 6.94
N VAL A 16 -2.47 3.78 7.32
CA VAL A 16 -2.79 5.15 6.92
C VAL A 16 -1.67 5.69 6.05
N GLY A 17 -2.02 6.32 4.93
CA GLY A 17 -1.04 6.81 3.99
C GLY A 17 -1.66 7.49 2.78
N THR A 18 -1.03 7.33 1.62
CA THR A 18 -1.46 7.96 0.37
C THR A 18 -1.51 6.96 -0.76
N ASP A 19 -2.54 7.09 -1.60
CA ASP A 19 -2.66 6.35 -2.86
C ASP A 19 -2.12 7.15 -4.04
N HIS A 20 -1.47 6.44 -4.95
CA HIS A 20 -1.02 6.95 -6.24
C HIS A 20 -1.44 5.98 -7.34
N VAL A 21 -2.03 6.49 -8.41
CA VAL A 21 -2.31 5.68 -9.61
C VAL A 21 -1.45 6.16 -10.75
N PHE A 22 -0.68 5.24 -11.34
CA PHE A 22 0.14 5.47 -12.52
C PHE A 22 -0.11 4.41 -13.59
N ARG A 23 0.48 4.60 -14.77
CA ARG A 23 0.50 3.59 -15.83
C ARG A 23 1.90 3.03 -15.97
N LEU A 24 2.02 1.72 -16.04
CA LEU A 24 3.28 1.02 -16.30
C LEU A 24 3.09 0.17 -17.56
N ASN A 25 3.68 0.59 -18.68
CA ASN A 25 3.55 -0.09 -19.98
C ASN A 25 2.10 -0.28 -20.48
N GLY A 26 1.18 0.62 -20.10
CA GLY A 26 -0.23 0.57 -20.48
C GLY A 26 -1.16 0.36 -19.28
N PRO A 27 -1.09 -0.78 -18.59
CA PRO A 27 -1.91 -1.08 -17.41
C PRO A 27 -1.81 -0.01 -16.32
N ARG A 28 -2.94 0.24 -15.65
CA ARG A 28 -3.01 1.10 -14.46
C ARG A 28 -2.57 0.30 -13.24
N VAL A 29 -1.66 0.87 -12.49
CA VAL A 29 -1.18 0.36 -11.21
C VAL A 29 -1.58 1.36 -10.14
N GLU A 30 -2.25 0.87 -9.10
CA GLU A 30 -2.42 1.59 -7.84
C GLU A 30 -1.30 1.21 -6.90
N ALA A 31 -0.68 2.23 -6.29
CA ALA A 31 0.31 2.11 -5.26
C ALA A 31 -0.18 2.83 -4.01
N PHE A 32 -0.30 2.09 -2.92
CA PHE A 32 -0.51 2.64 -1.59
C PHE A 32 0.83 2.64 -0.85
N SER A 33 1.18 3.77 -0.24
CA SER A 33 2.31 3.89 0.69
C SER A 33 1.84 4.49 2.00
N GLY A 34 2.16 3.85 3.12
CA GLY A 34 1.69 4.29 4.43
C GLY A 34 2.44 3.67 5.60
N VAL A 35 1.88 3.84 6.79
CA VAL A 35 2.35 3.23 8.04
C VAL A 35 1.16 2.65 8.79
N ASP A 36 1.45 1.75 9.73
CA ASP A 36 0.43 1.23 10.66
C ASP A 36 -0.29 2.39 11.37
N GLU A 37 -1.60 2.27 11.59
CA GLU A 37 -2.41 3.34 12.20
C GLU A 37 -1.86 3.80 13.57
N GLU A 38 -1.30 2.89 14.37
CA GLU A 38 -0.65 3.25 15.64
C GLU A 38 0.62 4.06 15.41
N VAL A 39 1.44 3.65 14.44
CA VAL A 39 2.63 4.40 14.03
C VAL A 39 2.26 5.79 13.53
N PHE A 40 1.20 5.90 12.71
CA PHE A 40 0.69 7.19 12.24
C PHE A 40 0.32 8.11 13.40
N ARG A 41 -0.40 7.60 14.41
CA ARG A 41 -0.77 8.38 15.61
C ARG A 41 0.45 8.87 16.39
N LEU A 42 1.46 8.03 16.59
CA LEU A 42 2.70 8.40 17.29
C LEU A 42 3.44 9.51 16.52
N LEU A 43 3.59 9.35 15.20
CA LEU A 43 4.23 10.36 14.36
C LEU A 43 3.45 11.68 14.36
N ALA A 44 2.12 11.64 14.30
CA ALA A 44 1.26 12.82 14.31
C ALA A 44 1.35 13.60 15.64
N ARG A 45 1.62 12.92 16.76
CA ARG A 45 1.81 13.52 18.09
C ARG A 45 3.25 13.99 18.33
N GLY A 46 4.21 13.53 17.52
CA GLY A 46 5.63 13.80 17.70
C GLY A 46 6.31 12.86 18.71
N ASP A 47 5.70 11.70 19.01
CA ASP A 47 6.16 10.72 20.00
C ASP A 47 7.22 9.79 19.36
N ILE A 48 8.41 10.33 19.08
CA ILE A 48 9.44 9.67 18.27
C ILE A 48 10.07 8.45 18.95
N GLU A 49 10.25 8.48 20.27
CA GLU A 49 10.90 7.36 20.99
C GLU A 49 9.96 6.16 21.10
N GLU A 50 8.68 6.39 21.33
CA GLU A 50 7.62 5.40 21.32
C GLU A 50 7.47 4.78 19.93
N TYR A 51 7.49 5.60 18.88
CA TYR A 51 7.54 5.12 17.50
C TYR A 51 8.73 4.18 17.29
N ARG A 52 9.95 4.61 17.65
CA ARG A 52 11.15 3.78 17.50
C ARG A 52 11.02 2.46 18.26
N ALA A 53 10.56 2.50 19.50
CA ALA A 53 10.37 1.31 20.32
C ALA A 53 9.39 0.32 19.67
N LEU A 54 8.25 0.82 19.18
CA LEU A 54 7.20 0.01 18.53
C LEU A 54 7.71 -0.68 17.26
N VAL A 55 8.38 0.07 16.38
CA VAL A 55 8.88 -0.52 15.13
C VAL A 55 10.03 -1.49 15.39
N HIS A 56 10.92 -1.17 16.34
CA HIS A 56 11.99 -2.08 16.73
C HIS A 56 11.48 -3.41 17.29
N ALA A 57 10.42 -3.38 18.12
CA ALA A 57 9.80 -4.58 18.66
C ALA A 57 9.18 -5.48 17.58
N SER A 58 8.59 -4.88 16.54
CA SER A 58 7.86 -5.62 15.49
C SER A 58 8.72 -6.03 14.28
N ARG A 59 9.96 -5.53 14.17
CA ARG A 59 10.85 -5.71 13.01
C ARG A 59 11.09 -7.16 12.59
N HIS A 60 11.15 -8.10 13.53
CA HIS A 60 11.50 -9.50 13.24
C HIS A 60 10.28 -10.37 12.91
N VAL A 61 9.07 -9.87 13.17
CA VAL A 61 7.81 -10.63 13.02
C VAL A 61 7.14 -10.31 11.68
N ARG A 62 7.40 -9.12 11.11
CA ARG A 62 6.81 -8.72 9.83
C ARG A 62 7.48 -9.41 8.64
N PRO A 63 6.70 -10.03 7.73
CA PRO A 63 7.25 -10.53 6.47
C PRO A 63 7.80 -9.36 5.66
N ARG A 64 8.94 -9.52 4.97
CA ARG A 64 9.51 -8.44 4.13
C ARG A 64 8.64 -8.16 2.90
N LEU A 65 8.08 -9.22 2.32
CA LEU A 65 7.24 -9.20 1.14
C LEU A 65 6.23 -10.34 1.26
N THR A 66 4.98 -10.05 0.96
CA THR A 66 3.89 -11.02 0.92
C THR A 66 2.92 -10.67 -0.20
N PHE A 67 1.97 -11.57 -0.48
CA PHE A 67 0.83 -11.29 -1.34
C PHE A 67 -0.41 -11.22 -0.48
N ASP A 68 -1.11 -10.09 -0.55
CA ASP A 68 -2.38 -9.90 0.15
C ASP A 68 -3.54 -10.14 -0.83
N LYS A 69 -4.40 -11.10 -0.49
CA LYS A 69 -5.53 -11.50 -1.32
C LYS A 69 -6.66 -10.47 -1.32
N ASP A 70 -6.87 -9.79 -0.20
CA ASP A 70 -7.94 -8.79 -0.05
C ASP A 70 -7.56 -7.50 -0.78
N TRP A 71 -6.27 -7.15 -0.73
CA TRP A 71 -5.70 -6.08 -1.56
C TRP A 71 -5.67 -6.46 -3.06
N GLY A 72 -5.32 -7.71 -3.36
CA GLY A 72 -5.17 -8.23 -4.73
C GLY A 72 -3.79 -8.01 -5.32
N GLY A 73 -2.73 -7.99 -4.51
CA GLY A 73 -1.38 -7.69 -4.98
C GLY A 73 -0.27 -7.84 -3.95
N PRO A 74 1.00 -7.62 -4.36
CA PRO A 74 2.13 -7.67 -3.45
C PRO A 74 2.11 -6.52 -2.43
N VAL A 75 2.52 -6.84 -1.21
CA VAL A 75 2.68 -5.92 -0.09
C VAL A 75 4.06 -6.12 0.52
N SER A 76 4.86 -5.04 0.60
CA SER A 76 6.18 -5.04 1.24
C SER A 76 6.19 -4.20 2.50
N PHE A 77 6.84 -4.72 3.54
CA PHE A 77 6.97 -4.06 4.83
C PHE A 77 8.43 -3.70 5.09
N HIS A 78 8.67 -2.46 5.49
CA HIS A 78 10.00 -1.92 5.74
C HIS A 78 10.32 -1.92 7.23
N ALA A 79 11.62 -1.91 7.54
CA ALA A 79 12.11 -1.95 8.92
C ALA A 79 11.84 -0.68 9.73
N ASP A 80 11.43 0.40 9.07
CA ASP A 80 10.95 1.66 9.67
C ASP A 80 9.43 1.66 9.90
N GLY A 81 8.77 0.54 9.63
CA GLY A 81 7.34 0.37 9.90
C GLY A 81 6.45 0.80 8.74
N SER A 82 7.01 1.34 7.65
CA SER A 82 6.26 1.67 6.45
C SER A 82 5.85 0.43 5.64
N VAL A 83 4.77 0.59 4.88
CA VAL A 83 4.22 -0.42 3.97
C VAL A 83 4.10 0.17 2.58
N LEU A 84 4.37 -0.65 1.57
CA LEU A 84 4.09 -0.38 0.17
C LEU A 84 3.24 -1.53 -0.38
N ALA A 85 2.09 -1.20 -0.95
CA ALA A 85 1.20 -2.16 -1.59
C ALA A 85 0.95 -1.75 -3.04
N LEU A 86 1.04 -2.70 -3.97
CA LEU A 86 0.80 -2.46 -5.39
C LEU A 86 -0.33 -3.36 -5.87
N ARG A 87 -1.25 -2.87 -6.71
CA ARG A 87 -2.20 -3.73 -7.43
C ARG A 87 -2.48 -3.19 -8.83
N LEU A 88 -2.80 -4.10 -9.74
CA LEU A 88 -3.32 -3.73 -11.05
C LEU A 88 -4.79 -3.32 -10.89
N LEU A 89 -5.16 -2.19 -11.49
CA LEU A 89 -6.56 -1.80 -11.58
C LEU A 89 -7.19 -2.40 -12.84
N PRO A 90 -8.44 -2.90 -12.76
CA PRO A 90 -9.12 -3.43 -13.92
C PRO A 90 -9.37 -2.35 -14.98
N GLY A 91 -9.26 -2.76 -16.25
CA GLY A 91 -9.65 -1.96 -17.41
C GLY A 91 -8.47 -1.48 -18.27
N GLN A 92 -8.60 -1.76 -19.57
CA GLN A 92 -7.84 -1.24 -20.73
C GLN A 92 -6.72 -2.13 -21.32
N ASP A 93 -6.87 -3.45 -21.29
CA ASP A 93 -6.30 -4.36 -22.31
C ASP A 93 -7.42 -4.89 -23.25
N GLU A 94 -8.39 -4.05 -23.60
CA GLU A 94 -9.16 -4.26 -24.83
C GLU A 94 -8.45 -3.54 -25.96
N GLU A 95 -7.33 -4.11 -26.41
CA GLU A 95 -6.94 -3.89 -27.79
C GLU A 95 -8.06 -4.51 -28.65
N PRO A 96 -8.74 -3.75 -29.54
CA PRO A 96 -9.78 -4.34 -30.35
C PRO A 96 -9.14 -5.46 -31.17
N ARG A 97 -9.57 -6.71 -30.93
CA ARG A 97 -9.12 -7.84 -31.75
C ARG A 97 -9.40 -7.48 -33.21
N PRO A 98 -8.38 -7.38 -34.08
CA PRO A 98 -8.62 -7.12 -35.49
C PRO A 98 -9.42 -8.31 -36.04
N GLY A 99 -10.70 -8.10 -36.35
CA GLY A 99 -11.53 -9.09 -37.04
C GLY A 99 -12.91 -9.45 -36.44
N SER A 100 -13.55 -8.61 -35.62
CA SER A 100 -14.97 -8.86 -35.30
C SER A 100 -15.87 -8.30 -36.43
N PRO A 101 -16.63 -9.14 -37.17
CA PRO A 101 -17.58 -8.65 -38.16
C PRO A 101 -18.84 -8.10 -37.48
N ARG A 102 -19.42 -7.05 -38.09
CA ARG A 102 -20.74 -6.52 -37.75
C ARG A 102 -21.85 -7.44 -38.25
#